data_AF-A0A947HS41-F1
#
_entry.id   AF-A0A947HS41-F1
#
_cell.length_a   1.000
_cell.length_b   1.000
_cell.length_c   1.000
_cell.angle_alpha   90.00
_cell.angle_beta   90.00
_cell.angle_gamma   90.00
#
_symmetry.space_group_name_H-M   'P 1'
#
loop_
_entity.id
_entity.type
_entity.pdbx_description
1 polymer ?
#
loop_
_entity_poly.entity_id
_entity_poly.type
_entity_poly.pdbx_seq_one_letter_code
_entity_poly.pdbx_strand_id
1 'polypeptide(L)'
;MRPFRFFGSRGARLIAASALALTTTQACSGDASVIGSSASDPAATLDESAQNPFLQDQSNGKLDSQYLNPDGIEVEVDLEADLDTAGLTRSRTLDAPAILGQFALTYLRKNQQVYLESLAEQASSEDRVEWQVDGQWLAAGNVSDIPVERLKRFRIRGINAVLLHTASRGIDVGSVITAPVPLRPYSVYADAGKACAEVGDGHMALDQSIYWYMWEPERSDCTVARQDMAITVSKMLPSKVTYPEYDQLVADGRVTMVVLFGQIGDGPIVDSDIGVRAQKQMASWLTSGGFSEITPAPVGRRFLKTVKGVDVEVDLYSPYDFSGLSDYKNYKNFEKALAEHEIVTYDGHSMLGASDFWSRPTYPDFYQIFLYGGCLGYEYYVAPILGGKGGWDNLDILSSVVEVSANANEYAGPFLAKLVHALENDYKVSWKDILVAIRSRVGDSTFGMSGVRENCFSPTGSMCGPEVDGDTQSTTWDQKSAVAIPDADPAGVASTIEVPESLTVESITITLDIEHSYIGDLVVSLTHGETTVVVYDGSGAEGSALQQSFTFDDFAGQNATGTWTLQVVDGAAQDDGQLVSWSLTATSR
;
A
#
# COMPACT_ATOMS: atom_id res chain seq x y z
N MET A 1 41.41 -34.58 -24.22
CA MET A 1 40.47 -34.86 -23.11
C MET A 1 39.13 -34.22 -23.46
N ARG A 2 38.04 -34.97 -23.36
CA ARG A 2 36.67 -34.53 -23.73
C ARG A 2 36.15 -33.45 -22.78
N PRO A 3 35.31 -32.50 -23.23
CA PRO A 3 34.55 -31.63 -22.33
C PRO A 3 33.27 -32.33 -21.87
N PHE A 4 32.93 -32.15 -20.59
CA PHE A 4 31.69 -32.60 -19.99
C PHE A 4 30.55 -31.63 -20.34
N ARG A 5 29.40 -32.19 -20.71
CA ARG A 5 28.11 -31.50 -20.91
C ARG A 5 27.41 -31.33 -19.56
N PHE A 6 26.87 -30.14 -19.28
CA PHE A 6 25.78 -29.97 -18.32
C PHE A 6 24.46 -29.84 -19.09
N PHE A 7 23.53 -30.76 -18.79
CA PHE A 7 22.10 -30.63 -19.10
C PHE A 7 21.43 -29.79 -18.00
N GLY A 8 20.42 -29.02 -18.37
CA GLY A 8 19.90 -27.89 -17.60
C GLY A 8 18.93 -28.20 -16.46
N SER A 9 18.65 -27.15 -15.70
CA SER A 9 17.37 -26.87 -15.06
C SER A 9 17.01 -25.42 -15.36
N ARG A 10 15.76 -25.19 -15.76
CA ARG A 10 15.20 -23.86 -16.06
C ARG A 10 15.10 -23.08 -14.74
N GLY A 11 16.04 -22.16 -14.52
CA GLY A 11 15.95 -21.11 -13.50
C GLY A 11 15.34 -19.85 -14.12
N ALA A 12 14.42 -19.24 -13.37
CA ALA A 12 13.77 -17.97 -13.68
C ALA A 12 14.79 -16.94 -14.19
N ARG A 13 14.56 -16.43 -15.41
CA ARG A 13 15.26 -15.24 -15.89
C ARG A 13 14.53 -14.05 -15.28
N LEU A 14 15.07 -13.49 -14.19
CA LEU A 14 14.82 -12.09 -13.89
C LEU A 14 15.27 -11.29 -15.10
N ILE A 15 14.32 -10.68 -15.81
CA ILE A 15 14.62 -9.65 -16.80
C ILE A 15 15.05 -8.43 -15.99
N ALA A 16 16.37 -8.23 -15.89
CA ALA A 16 16.93 -6.99 -15.40
C ALA A 16 16.45 -5.87 -16.32
N ALA A 17 15.45 -5.11 -15.89
CA ALA A 17 15.18 -3.79 -16.44
C ALA A 17 16.50 -3.02 -16.38
N SER A 18 16.95 -2.52 -17.53
CA SER A 18 18.21 -1.80 -17.63
C SER A 18 18.09 -0.48 -16.88
N ALA A 19 18.45 -0.49 -15.59
CA ALA A 19 18.71 0.71 -14.81
C ALA A 19 19.93 1.40 -15.45
N LEU A 20 19.65 2.40 -16.28
CA LEU A 20 20.67 3.33 -16.73
C LEU A 20 21.04 4.18 -15.51
N ALA A 21 22.22 3.93 -14.94
CA ALA A 21 22.77 4.72 -13.86
C ALA A 21 22.90 6.19 -14.31
N LEU A 22 22.03 7.06 -13.77
CA LEU A 22 22.16 8.51 -13.87
C LEU A 22 22.77 9.04 -12.57
N THR A 23 23.99 9.55 -12.67
CA THR A 23 24.65 10.35 -11.64
C THR A 23 24.27 11.82 -11.83
N THR A 24 23.35 12.35 -11.01
CA THR A 24 23.07 13.79 -10.66
C THR A 24 21.67 13.85 -10.02
N THR A 25 21.50 13.78 -8.68
CA THR A 25 21.42 14.85 -7.64
C THR A 25 20.22 15.80 -7.73
N GLN A 26 19.33 15.72 -6.71
CA GLN A 26 18.29 16.66 -6.24
C GLN A 26 16.96 16.76 -7.03
N ALA A 27 15.94 16.07 -6.52
CA ALA A 27 14.59 15.93 -7.11
C ALA A 27 13.45 16.44 -6.21
N CYS A 28 13.58 17.59 -5.56
CA CYS A 28 12.57 18.04 -4.60
C CYS A 28 12.47 19.56 -4.50
N SER A 29 11.82 20.20 -5.48
CA SER A 29 11.39 21.59 -5.39
C SER A 29 10.06 21.76 -6.13
N GLY A 30 9.01 22.13 -5.41
CA GLY A 30 7.71 22.54 -5.95
C GLY A 30 7.35 23.89 -5.32
N ASP A 31 7.02 24.88 -6.14
CA ASP A 31 7.02 26.29 -5.76
C ASP A 31 5.70 26.75 -5.12
N ALA A 32 5.80 27.39 -3.95
CA ALA A 32 4.72 28.05 -3.23
C ALA A 32 4.42 29.42 -3.87
N SER A 33 3.44 29.47 -4.77
CA SER A 33 3.10 30.72 -5.46
C SER A 33 1.65 31.21 -5.26
N VAL A 34 1.00 30.98 -4.11
CA VAL A 34 -0.23 31.73 -3.78
C VAL A 34 -0.45 31.95 -2.27
N ILE A 35 0.48 32.55 -1.48
CA ILE A 35 0.15 33.47 -0.35
C ILE A 35 1.39 34.32 -0.04
N GLY A 36 1.24 35.65 0.05
CA GLY A 36 2.34 36.57 0.36
C GLY A 36 2.90 36.41 1.78
N SER A 37 4.03 35.72 1.91
CA SER A 37 5.09 35.98 2.88
C SER A 37 6.33 35.19 2.44
N SER A 38 7.52 35.77 2.58
CA SER A 38 8.80 35.13 2.26
C SER A 38 8.97 33.80 3.00
N ALA A 39 8.59 32.69 2.37
CA ALA A 39 8.83 31.35 2.86
C ALA A 39 10.04 30.78 2.13
N SER A 40 11.12 30.53 2.87
CA SER A 40 12.27 29.78 2.42
C SER A 40 11.95 28.28 2.35
N ASP A 41 12.59 27.60 1.40
CA ASP A 41 12.61 26.18 1.09
C ASP A 41 12.53 25.23 2.33
N PRO A 42 11.46 24.42 2.49
CA PRO A 42 11.30 23.51 3.65
C PRO A 42 12.25 22.31 3.61
N ALA A 43 12.81 21.95 2.44
CA ALA A 43 13.78 20.84 2.32
C ALA A 43 15.18 21.21 2.85
N ALA A 44 15.47 22.50 2.95
CA ALA A 44 16.80 23.02 3.23
C ALA A 44 17.01 23.50 4.67
N THR A 45 15.96 23.50 5.51
CA THR A 45 16.03 24.09 6.85
C THR A 45 15.45 23.16 7.92
N LEU A 46 16.34 22.56 8.72
CA LEU A 46 15.96 22.04 10.03
C LEU A 46 15.40 23.20 10.87
N ASP A 47 14.14 23.13 11.31
CA ASP A 47 13.61 24.07 12.29
C ASP A 47 14.18 23.74 13.68
N GLU A 48 15.32 24.35 14.00
CA GLU A 48 15.94 24.21 15.32
C GLU A 48 15.07 24.78 16.46
N SER A 49 14.07 25.60 16.12
CA SER A 49 13.10 26.18 17.07
C SER A 49 11.82 25.35 17.23
N ALA A 50 11.69 24.26 16.46
CA ALA A 50 10.52 23.38 16.52
C ALA A 50 10.29 22.92 17.96
N GLN A 51 9.04 23.04 18.41
CA GLN A 51 8.65 22.61 19.73
C GLN A 51 8.88 21.09 19.88
N ASN A 52 9.16 20.64 21.09
CA ASN A 52 9.30 19.22 21.37
C ASN A 52 7.91 18.55 21.46
N PRO A 53 7.57 17.57 20.60
CA PRO A 53 6.29 16.86 20.64
C PRO A 53 5.98 16.22 22.00
N PHE A 54 6.99 15.69 22.71
CA PHE A 54 6.82 15.03 24.00
C PHE A 54 6.33 15.96 25.12
N LEU A 55 6.41 17.28 24.92
CA LEU A 55 5.98 18.30 25.89
C LEU A 55 4.62 18.91 25.54
N GLN A 56 4.02 18.50 24.43
CA GLN A 56 2.72 19.00 23.98
C GLN A 56 1.58 18.18 24.58
N ASP A 57 0.40 18.79 24.71
CA ASP A 57 -0.81 18.07 25.07
C ASP A 57 -1.14 17.04 23.99
N GLN A 58 -1.11 15.76 24.38
CA GLN A 58 -1.38 14.63 23.50
C GLN A 58 -2.86 14.26 23.48
N SER A 59 -3.69 14.85 24.36
CA SER A 59 -5.13 14.63 24.34
C SER A 59 -5.74 15.21 23.07
N ASN A 60 -6.64 14.45 22.46
CA ASN A 60 -7.41 14.97 21.34
C ASN A 60 -8.39 16.01 21.92
N GLY A 61 -8.03 17.30 21.85
CA GLY A 61 -8.92 18.39 22.24
C GLY A 61 -10.24 18.36 21.46
N LYS A 62 -11.19 19.23 21.83
CA LYS A 62 -12.47 19.46 21.09
C LYS A 62 -12.27 20.09 19.70
N LEU A 63 -11.36 19.56 18.91
CA LEU A 63 -11.29 19.81 17.48
C LEU A 63 -12.31 18.87 16.83
N ASP A 64 -13.12 19.43 15.95
CA ASP A 64 -14.13 18.72 15.18
C ASP A 64 -13.46 17.55 14.45
N SER A 65 -13.63 16.33 14.97
CA SER A 65 -13.10 15.11 14.35
C SER A 65 -14.03 14.55 13.28
N GLN A 66 -15.10 15.28 12.92
CA GLN A 66 -15.78 15.09 11.65
C GLN A 66 -14.79 15.42 10.54
N TYR A 67 -14.08 14.38 10.12
CA TYR A 67 -13.80 14.00 8.73
C TYR A 67 -12.78 12.86 8.79
N LEU A 68 -13.09 11.73 8.14
CA LEU A 68 -12.08 10.93 7.44
C LEU A 68 -11.12 11.91 6.76
N ASN A 69 -9.80 11.71 6.83
CA ASN A 69 -8.75 12.65 6.36
C ASN A 69 -9.31 13.72 5.40
N PRO A 70 -9.46 15.01 5.78
CA PRO A 70 -10.35 15.95 5.11
C PRO A 70 -10.01 16.28 3.65
N ASP A 71 -9.03 15.60 3.05
CA ASP A 71 -8.66 15.80 1.68
C ASP A 71 -8.57 14.52 0.85
N GLY A 72 -9.07 13.34 1.25
CA GLY A 72 -9.27 12.27 0.26
C GLY A 72 -9.83 10.91 0.70
N ILE A 73 -10.24 10.07 -0.28
CA ILE A 73 -10.72 8.69 -0.08
C ILE A 73 -9.78 7.69 -0.76
N GLU A 74 -9.50 6.57 -0.08
CA GLU A 74 -8.74 5.47 -0.66
C GLU A 74 -9.63 4.61 -1.57
N VAL A 75 -9.12 4.33 -2.76
CA VAL A 75 -9.79 3.54 -3.78
C VAL A 75 -8.79 2.64 -4.49
N GLU A 76 -9.30 1.67 -5.22
CA GLU A 76 -8.56 1.01 -6.30
C GLU A 76 -9.02 1.61 -7.64
N VAL A 77 -8.10 1.80 -8.58
CA VAL A 77 -8.34 2.32 -9.92
C VAL A 77 -7.71 1.45 -11.00
N ASP A 78 -8.37 1.41 -12.15
CA ASP A 78 -7.85 0.86 -13.40
C ASP A 78 -7.43 2.01 -14.33
N LEU A 79 -6.21 1.95 -14.86
CA LEU A 79 -5.70 2.92 -15.84
C LEU A 79 -5.86 2.37 -17.26
N GLU A 80 -6.40 3.15 -18.19
CA GLU A 80 -6.55 2.74 -19.59
C GLU A 80 -6.12 3.85 -20.56
N ALA A 81 -5.30 3.52 -21.55
CA ALA A 81 -4.87 4.46 -22.59
C ALA A 81 -4.44 3.73 -23.88
N ASP A 82 -4.32 4.50 -24.97
CA ASP A 82 -3.75 4.04 -26.23
C ASP A 82 -2.21 4.30 -26.29
N LEU A 83 -1.54 3.71 -27.28
CA LEU A 83 -0.11 3.86 -27.53
C LEU A 83 0.14 3.92 -29.04
N ASP A 84 0.87 4.95 -29.49
CA ASP A 84 1.44 4.93 -30.84
C ASP A 84 2.72 4.08 -30.87
N THR A 85 2.58 2.86 -31.40
CA THR A 85 3.66 1.86 -31.45
C THR A 85 4.64 2.08 -32.60
N ALA A 86 4.44 3.11 -33.43
CA ALA A 86 5.26 3.33 -34.62
C ALA A 86 6.75 3.52 -34.24
N GLY A 87 7.60 2.61 -34.74
CA GLY A 87 9.05 2.66 -34.50
C GLY A 87 9.48 2.19 -33.11
N LEU A 88 8.57 1.70 -32.25
CA LEU A 88 8.93 1.15 -30.95
C LEU A 88 9.46 -0.28 -31.06
N THR A 89 10.43 -0.61 -30.21
CA THR A 89 10.86 -1.99 -29.98
C THR A 89 9.84 -2.72 -29.09
N ARG A 90 9.92 -4.06 -29.01
CA ARG A 90 9.08 -4.83 -28.08
C ARG A 90 9.19 -4.35 -26.64
N SER A 91 10.42 -4.22 -26.14
CA SER A 91 10.65 -3.76 -24.76
C SER A 91 10.04 -2.39 -24.55
N ARG A 92 10.32 -1.40 -25.42
CA ARG A 92 9.69 -0.08 -25.32
C ARG A 92 8.16 -0.12 -25.39
N THR A 93 7.58 -1.06 -26.14
CA THR A 93 6.12 -1.22 -26.22
C THR A 93 5.57 -1.75 -24.90
N LEU A 94 6.20 -2.78 -24.33
CA LEU A 94 5.79 -3.38 -23.06
C LEU A 94 6.06 -2.47 -21.85
N ASP A 95 7.08 -1.61 -21.92
CA ASP A 95 7.41 -0.62 -20.88
C ASP A 95 6.53 0.64 -20.96
N ALA A 96 5.83 0.86 -22.08
CA ALA A 96 5.08 2.10 -22.33
C ALA A 96 3.92 2.36 -21.36
N PRO A 97 3.15 1.35 -20.89
CA PRO A 97 2.15 1.53 -19.84
C PRO A 97 2.72 2.22 -18.59
N ALA A 98 3.91 1.81 -18.15
CA ALA A 98 4.59 2.39 -16.99
C ALA A 98 4.91 3.87 -17.22
N ILE A 99 5.47 4.17 -18.40
CA ILE A 99 5.89 5.54 -18.73
C ILE A 99 4.68 6.46 -18.88
N LEU A 100 3.64 6.04 -19.59
CA LEU A 100 2.40 6.83 -19.72
C LEU A 100 1.72 7.03 -18.37
N GLY A 101 1.77 6.00 -17.53
CA GLY A 101 1.37 6.10 -16.13
C GLY A 101 2.09 7.21 -15.38
N GLN A 102 3.41 7.33 -15.53
CA GLN A 102 4.20 8.40 -14.88
C GLN A 102 3.76 9.80 -15.33
N PHE A 103 3.45 9.99 -16.63
CA PHE A 103 2.88 11.26 -17.11
C PHE A 103 1.54 11.58 -16.44
N ALA A 104 0.65 10.58 -16.30
CA ALA A 104 -0.63 10.75 -15.62
C ALA A 104 -0.45 11.07 -14.13
N LEU A 105 0.43 10.34 -13.43
CA LEU A 105 0.75 10.56 -12.03
C LEU A 105 1.24 11.99 -11.80
N THR A 106 2.22 12.46 -12.58
CA THR A 106 2.73 13.84 -12.47
C THR A 106 1.61 14.87 -12.65
N TYR A 107 0.74 14.69 -13.65
CA TYR A 107 -0.38 15.60 -13.89
C TYR A 107 -1.40 15.61 -12.74
N LEU A 108 -1.86 14.43 -12.31
CA LEU A 108 -2.88 14.28 -11.27
C LEU A 108 -2.38 14.82 -9.92
N ARG A 109 -1.09 14.61 -9.63
CA ARG A 109 -0.42 15.15 -8.44
C ARG A 109 -0.38 16.67 -8.46
N LYS A 110 0.06 17.29 -9.57
CA LYS A 110 0.11 18.74 -9.72
C LYS A 110 -1.27 19.39 -9.52
N ASN A 111 -2.31 18.72 -9.97
CA ASN A 111 -3.69 19.20 -9.85
C ASN A 111 -4.36 18.83 -8.51
N GLN A 112 -3.66 18.14 -7.61
CA GLN A 112 -4.19 17.68 -6.32
C GLN A 112 -5.51 16.91 -6.47
N GLN A 113 -5.65 16.10 -7.52
CA GLN A 113 -6.88 15.36 -7.82
C GLN A 113 -6.79 13.92 -7.35
N VAL A 114 -5.74 13.22 -7.76
CA VAL A 114 -5.55 11.81 -7.46
C VAL A 114 -4.09 11.58 -7.19
N TYR A 115 -3.80 10.89 -6.10
CA TYR A 115 -2.50 10.29 -5.90
C TYR A 115 -2.57 8.82 -6.32
N LEU A 116 -1.91 8.49 -7.43
CA LEU A 116 -1.74 7.10 -7.87
C LEU A 116 -0.54 6.51 -7.12
N GLU A 117 -0.70 5.33 -6.52
CA GLU A 117 0.46 4.59 -6.01
C GLU A 117 1.40 4.21 -7.17
N SER A 118 2.72 4.21 -6.92
CA SER A 118 3.71 4.23 -8.01
C SER A 118 3.54 3.04 -8.92
N LEU A 119 3.52 3.31 -10.22
CA LEU A 119 3.10 2.39 -11.29
C LEU A 119 4.21 1.44 -11.74
N ALA A 120 5.42 1.54 -11.20
CA ALA A 120 6.62 0.88 -11.74
C ALA A 120 6.53 -0.66 -11.65
N GLU A 121 5.99 -1.22 -10.57
CA GLU A 121 5.85 -2.67 -10.40
C GLU A 121 4.57 -3.19 -11.04
N GLN A 122 3.45 -2.48 -10.90
CA GLN A 122 2.16 -2.85 -11.47
C GLN A 122 2.22 -2.81 -13.00
N ALA A 123 2.94 -1.85 -13.58
CA ALA A 123 3.09 -1.74 -15.03
C ALA A 123 4.16 -2.66 -15.63
N SER A 124 4.97 -3.33 -14.78
CA SER A 124 5.86 -4.41 -15.22
C SER A 124 5.30 -5.81 -14.93
N SER A 125 4.13 -5.89 -14.29
CA SER A 125 3.41 -7.14 -14.00
C SER A 125 2.98 -7.87 -15.29
N GLU A 126 3.20 -9.18 -15.32
CA GLU A 126 2.73 -10.04 -16.41
C GLU A 126 1.20 -10.23 -16.39
N ASP A 127 0.55 -10.00 -15.25
CA ASP A 127 -0.88 -10.29 -15.04
C ASP A 127 -1.73 -9.01 -14.91
N ARG A 128 -1.19 -7.92 -14.35
CA ARG A 128 -1.95 -6.69 -14.11
C ARG A 128 -1.98 -5.75 -15.30
N VAL A 129 -1.03 -5.87 -16.22
CA VAL A 129 -1.06 -5.14 -17.50
C VAL A 129 -1.75 -6.01 -18.53
N GLU A 130 -2.79 -5.49 -19.17
CA GLU A 130 -3.51 -6.18 -20.22
C GLU A 130 -3.50 -5.34 -21.50
N TRP A 131 -3.38 -6.00 -22.64
CA TRP A 131 -3.43 -5.40 -23.97
C TRP A 131 -4.69 -5.83 -24.70
N GLN A 132 -5.34 -4.89 -25.37
CA GLN A 132 -6.50 -5.21 -26.19
C GLN A 132 -6.05 -5.72 -27.56
N VAL A 133 -6.40 -6.97 -27.87
CA VAL A 133 -6.11 -7.63 -29.15
C VAL A 133 -7.39 -8.28 -29.66
N ASP A 134 -7.83 -7.91 -30.87
CA ASP A 134 -9.06 -8.41 -31.50
C ASP A 134 -10.32 -8.30 -30.61
N GLY A 135 -10.40 -7.25 -29.80
CA GLY A 135 -11.51 -7.00 -28.89
C GLY A 135 -11.45 -7.76 -27.56
N GLN A 136 -10.40 -8.56 -27.32
CA GLN A 136 -10.16 -9.26 -26.06
C GLN A 136 -8.99 -8.62 -25.30
N TRP A 137 -9.08 -8.61 -23.97
CA TRP A 137 -7.99 -8.21 -23.10
C TRP A 137 -7.09 -9.41 -22.81
N LEU A 138 -5.80 -9.29 -23.13
CA LEU A 138 -4.79 -10.32 -22.90
C LEU A 138 -3.73 -9.79 -21.93
N ALA A 139 -3.47 -10.52 -20.85
CA ALA A 139 -2.41 -10.21 -19.91
C ALA A 139 -1.02 -10.11 -20.59
N ALA A 140 -0.14 -9.25 -20.09
CA ALA A 140 1.16 -8.96 -20.67
C ALA A 140 2.07 -10.21 -20.79
N GLY A 141 1.96 -11.17 -19.86
CA GLY A 141 2.64 -12.47 -19.96
C GLY A 141 2.20 -13.30 -21.17
N ASN A 142 1.01 -13.04 -21.70
CA ASN A 142 0.38 -13.80 -22.78
C ASN A 142 0.47 -13.13 -24.16
N VAL A 143 1.18 -12.00 -24.29
CA VAL A 143 1.30 -11.28 -25.58
C VAL A 143 2.67 -11.41 -26.25
N SER A 144 3.53 -12.32 -25.76
CA SER A 144 4.91 -12.49 -26.26
C SER A 144 4.98 -12.69 -27.79
N ASP A 145 4.05 -13.47 -28.35
CA ASP A 145 3.95 -13.79 -29.78
C ASP A 145 3.13 -12.76 -30.60
N ILE A 146 2.48 -11.79 -29.96
CA ILE A 146 1.66 -10.78 -30.63
C ILE A 146 2.55 -9.67 -31.20
N PRO A 147 2.48 -9.34 -32.49
CA PRO A 147 3.26 -8.24 -33.09
C PRO A 147 2.99 -6.87 -32.42
N VAL A 148 4.03 -6.04 -32.26
CA VAL A 148 3.92 -4.77 -31.48
C VAL A 148 2.91 -3.81 -32.08
N GLU A 149 2.78 -3.80 -33.40
CA GLU A 149 1.84 -2.97 -34.14
C GLU A 149 0.36 -3.28 -33.84
N ARG A 150 0.08 -4.38 -33.13
CA ARG A 150 -1.25 -4.74 -32.64
C ARG A 150 -1.48 -4.37 -31.17
N LEU A 151 -0.41 -4.07 -30.42
CA LEU A 151 -0.45 -3.70 -29.01
C LEU A 151 -0.65 -2.19 -28.86
N LYS A 152 -1.84 -1.70 -29.23
CA LYS A 152 -2.13 -0.24 -29.31
C LYS A 152 -2.94 0.32 -28.16
N ARG A 153 -3.58 -0.52 -27.36
CA ARG A 153 -4.40 -0.11 -26.22
C ARG A 153 -4.10 -1.03 -25.06
N PHE A 154 -3.87 -0.45 -23.89
CA PHE A 154 -3.55 -1.19 -22.68
C PHE A 154 -4.43 -0.73 -21.53
N ARG A 155 -4.52 -1.59 -20.51
CA ARG A 155 -4.97 -1.20 -19.18
C ARG A 155 -4.05 -1.77 -18.10
N ILE A 156 -3.96 -1.09 -16.98
CA ILE A 156 -3.28 -1.55 -15.77
C ILE A 156 -4.35 -1.71 -14.69
N ARG A 157 -4.47 -2.92 -14.14
CA ARG A 157 -5.52 -3.28 -13.19
C ARG A 157 -5.09 -3.08 -11.75
N GLY A 158 -6.04 -2.61 -10.95
CA GLY A 158 -5.98 -2.69 -9.50
C GLY A 158 -4.90 -1.81 -8.85
N ILE A 159 -4.72 -0.60 -9.37
CA ILE A 159 -3.79 0.37 -8.81
C ILE A 159 -4.47 1.03 -7.61
N ASN A 160 -3.88 0.94 -6.44
CA ASN A 160 -4.36 1.71 -5.31
C ASN A 160 -4.16 3.22 -5.58
N ALA A 161 -5.11 4.02 -5.13
CA ALA A 161 -5.05 5.46 -5.26
C ALA A 161 -5.76 6.16 -4.10
N VAL A 162 -5.39 7.42 -3.90
CA VAL A 162 -6.08 8.34 -2.98
C VAL A 162 -6.70 9.46 -3.80
N LEU A 163 -8.03 9.56 -3.80
CA LEU A 163 -8.74 10.65 -4.49
C LEU A 163 -8.79 11.85 -3.57
N LEU A 164 -8.20 12.97 -4.01
CA LEU A 164 -8.00 14.14 -3.18
C LEU A 164 -9.07 15.23 -3.35
N HIS A 165 -9.33 16.01 -2.30
CA HIS A 165 -10.20 17.18 -2.27
C HIS A 165 -11.56 16.97 -2.97
N THR A 166 -11.86 17.77 -4.00
CA THR A 166 -13.10 17.67 -4.78
C THR A 166 -13.20 16.40 -5.60
N ALA A 167 -12.08 15.77 -5.95
CA ALA A 167 -12.08 14.54 -6.73
C ALA A 167 -12.70 13.37 -5.94
N SER A 168 -12.82 13.47 -4.61
CA SER A 168 -13.51 12.48 -3.78
C SER A 168 -15.04 12.60 -3.76
N ARG A 169 -15.61 13.75 -4.19
CA ARG A 169 -17.04 14.04 -3.99
C ARG A 169 -17.90 13.36 -5.04
N GLY A 170 -18.81 12.49 -4.58
CA GLY A 170 -19.77 11.80 -5.46
C GLY A 170 -19.11 10.79 -6.38
N ILE A 171 -17.97 10.24 -5.96
CA ILE A 171 -17.32 9.12 -6.63
C ILE A 171 -17.88 7.81 -6.10
N ASP A 172 -18.23 6.95 -7.04
CA ASP A 172 -18.57 5.55 -6.84
C ASP A 172 -17.72 4.64 -7.74
N VAL A 173 -17.79 3.33 -7.54
CA VAL A 173 -17.20 2.34 -8.46
C VAL A 173 -17.71 2.62 -9.89
N GLY A 174 -16.79 2.66 -10.86
CA GLY A 174 -17.04 3.00 -12.25
C GLY A 174 -16.86 4.47 -12.59
N SER A 175 -16.67 5.36 -11.60
CA SER A 175 -16.36 6.78 -11.88
C SER A 175 -15.02 6.91 -12.60
N VAL A 176 -14.95 7.80 -13.60
CA VAL A 176 -13.75 8.00 -14.43
C VAL A 176 -13.18 9.39 -14.22
N ILE A 177 -11.90 9.44 -13.85
CA ILE A 177 -11.06 10.64 -13.82
C ILE A 177 -10.12 10.56 -15.02
N THR A 178 -9.75 11.69 -15.61
CA THR A 178 -8.90 11.73 -16.81
C THR A 178 -7.60 12.47 -16.58
N ALA A 179 -6.51 11.97 -17.15
CA ALA A 179 -5.22 12.67 -17.16
C ALA A 179 -4.69 12.78 -18.61
N PRO A 180 -4.33 13.99 -19.09
CA PRO A 180 -3.72 14.17 -20.39
C PRO A 180 -2.30 13.61 -20.42
N VAL A 181 -2.08 12.62 -21.29
CA VAL A 181 -0.78 11.95 -21.50
C VAL A 181 -0.38 12.03 -22.98
N PRO A 182 0.93 11.99 -23.32
CA PRO A 182 1.36 11.98 -24.72
C PRO A 182 0.98 10.66 -25.41
N LEU A 183 0.67 10.68 -26.71
CA LEU A 183 0.52 9.43 -27.49
C LEU A 183 1.86 8.73 -27.76
N ARG A 184 2.96 9.50 -27.77
CA ARG A 184 4.34 9.04 -27.97
C ARG A 184 5.21 9.40 -26.76
N PRO A 185 5.25 8.57 -25.71
CA PRO A 185 5.93 8.93 -24.46
C PRO A 185 7.46 9.05 -24.59
N TYR A 186 8.07 8.46 -25.61
CA TYR A 186 9.53 8.40 -25.78
C TYR A 186 10.13 9.47 -26.69
N SER A 187 9.33 10.33 -27.32
CA SER A 187 9.80 11.37 -28.24
C SER A 187 9.41 12.80 -27.87
N VAL A 188 8.72 12.99 -26.74
CA VAL A 188 8.17 14.29 -26.31
C VAL A 188 9.19 15.43 -26.37
N TYR A 189 10.43 15.21 -25.89
CA TYR A 189 11.48 16.22 -25.95
C TYR A 189 11.92 16.54 -27.38
N ALA A 190 12.02 15.52 -28.24
CA ALA A 190 12.37 15.73 -29.64
C ALA A 190 11.26 16.46 -30.41
N ASP A 191 10.00 16.19 -30.05
CA ASP A 191 8.82 16.70 -30.73
C ASP A 191 8.45 18.13 -30.28
N ALA A 192 8.68 18.49 -29.01
CA ALA A 192 8.24 19.78 -28.45
C ALA A 192 9.32 20.56 -27.68
N GLY A 193 10.55 20.06 -27.57
CA GLY A 193 11.57 20.71 -26.76
C GLY A 193 11.06 20.94 -25.34
N LYS A 194 11.11 22.18 -24.83
CA LYS A 194 10.63 22.52 -23.48
C LYS A 194 9.14 22.88 -23.40
N ALA A 195 8.41 22.87 -24.52
CA ALA A 195 7.10 23.52 -24.59
C ALA A 195 6.00 22.82 -23.77
N CYS A 196 6.13 21.52 -23.50
CA CYS A 196 5.22 20.73 -22.68
C CYS A 196 5.81 20.38 -21.30
N ALA A 197 6.84 21.10 -20.89
CA ALA A 197 7.48 20.91 -19.60
C ALA A 197 7.41 22.19 -18.78
N GLU A 198 7.33 22.03 -17.47
CA GLU A 198 7.54 23.13 -16.54
C GLU A 198 8.95 23.69 -16.72
N VAL A 199 9.06 25.02 -16.73
CA VAL A 199 10.36 25.68 -16.83
C VAL A 199 10.96 25.69 -15.43
N GLY A 200 11.78 24.69 -15.13
CA GLY A 200 12.45 24.61 -13.83
C GLY A 200 13.27 25.86 -13.50
N ASP A 201 13.49 26.09 -12.21
CA ASP A 201 14.34 27.12 -11.59
C ASP A 201 15.84 27.06 -11.99
N GLY A 202 16.24 26.04 -12.76
CA GLY A 202 17.59 25.82 -13.25
C GLY A 202 18.34 24.67 -12.57
N HIS A 203 17.72 23.93 -11.66
CA HIS A 203 18.36 22.85 -10.90
C HIS A 203 18.40 21.48 -11.62
N MET A 204 17.51 21.23 -12.62
CA MET A 204 17.54 20.03 -13.46
C MET A 204 17.52 20.38 -14.96
N ALA A 205 18.42 19.77 -15.74
CA ALA A 205 18.43 19.94 -17.19
C ALA A 205 17.39 19.02 -17.84
N LEU A 206 16.36 19.60 -18.47
CA LEU A 206 15.34 18.83 -19.17
C LEU A 206 15.94 17.99 -20.31
N ASP A 207 15.68 16.69 -20.28
CA ASP A 207 15.86 15.76 -21.39
C ASP A 207 14.72 14.73 -21.46
N GLN A 208 14.75 13.87 -22.47
CA GLN A 208 13.69 12.88 -22.73
C GLN A 208 13.47 11.88 -21.57
N SER A 209 14.51 11.52 -20.81
CA SER A 209 14.45 10.54 -19.73
C SER A 209 13.73 11.04 -18.49
N ILE A 210 13.72 12.36 -18.27
CA ILE A 210 13.06 13.01 -17.13
C ILE A 210 11.81 13.81 -17.53
N TYR A 211 11.42 13.77 -18.82
CA TYR A 211 10.35 14.64 -19.31
C TYR A 211 9.02 14.42 -18.60
N TRP A 212 8.70 13.16 -18.28
CA TRP A 212 7.50 12.78 -17.53
C TRP A 212 7.41 13.52 -16.20
N TYR A 213 8.55 13.72 -15.51
CA TYR A 213 8.62 14.37 -14.21
C TYR A 213 8.27 15.86 -14.28
N MET A 214 8.59 16.50 -15.40
CA MET A 214 8.33 17.92 -15.63
C MET A 214 7.08 18.17 -16.47
N TRP A 215 6.25 17.15 -16.70
CA TRP A 215 5.10 17.23 -17.61
C TRP A 215 4.16 18.38 -17.24
N GLU A 216 3.86 19.22 -18.24
CA GLU A 216 2.96 20.36 -18.12
C GLU A 216 2.17 20.55 -19.43
N PRO A 217 1.11 19.74 -19.65
CA PRO A 217 0.40 19.67 -20.93
C PRO A 217 -0.51 20.87 -21.18
N GLU A 218 -0.87 21.65 -20.15
CA GLU A 218 -1.84 22.76 -20.28
C GLU A 218 -1.22 24.05 -20.81
N ARG A 219 0.10 24.07 -20.95
CA ARG A 219 0.82 25.17 -21.58
C ARG A 219 0.34 25.42 -23.01
N SER A 220 0.12 26.69 -23.34
CA SER A 220 -0.38 27.11 -24.65
C SER A 220 0.56 26.77 -25.81
N ASP A 221 1.86 26.62 -25.55
CA ASP A 221 2.88 26.24 -26.52
C ASP A 221 3.10 24.71 -26.61
N CYS A 222 2.40 23.90 -25.81
CA CYS A 222 2.51 22.44 -25.88
C CYS A 222 1.77 21.86 -27.09
N THR A 223 2.53 21.43 -28.11
CA THR A 223 1.98 20.96 -29.41
C THR A 223 2.04 19.45 -29.64
N VAL A 224 2.51 18.65 -28.68
CA VAL A 224 2.56 17.19 -28.87
C VAL A 224 1.16 16.58 -28.96
N ALA A 225 1.04 15.48 -29.71
CA ALA A 225 -0.19 14.71 -29.77
C ALA A 225 -0.45 14.04 -28.41
N ARG A 226 -1.67 14.21 -27.89
CA ARG A 226 -2.09 13.79 -26.55
C ARG A 226 -3.39 13.00 -26.61
N GLN A 227 -3.67 12.31 -25.52
CA GLN A 227 -4.92 11.62 -25.23
C GLN A 227 -5.25 11.78 -23.74
N ASP A 228 -6.50 11.54 -23.38
CA ASP A 228 -6.91 11.43 -22.00
C ASP A 228 -6.82 9.97 -21.57
N MET A 229 -5.88 9.67 -20.69
CA MET A 229 -5.84 8.39 -19.97
C MET A 229 -7.05 8.34 -19.04
N ALA A 230 -7.80 7.24 -19.06
CA ALA A 230 -8.88 7.00 -18.12
C ALA A 230 -8.34 6.38 -16.83
N ILE A 231 -8.75 6.91 -15.68
CA ILE A 231 -8.50 6.42 -14.34
C ILE A 231 -9.85 6.08 -13.74
N THR A 232 -10.24 4.80 -13.83
CA THR A 232 -11.57 4.32 -13.44
C THR A 232 -11.52 3.74 -12.05
N VAL A 233 -12.37 4.19 -11.14
CA VAL A 233 -12.48 3.61 -9.79
C VAL A 233 -13.02 2.18 -9.88
N SER A 234 -12.18 1.18 -9.61
CA SER A 234 -12.54 -0.23 -9.64
C SER A 234 -13.07 -0.74 -8.30
N LYS A 235 -12.64 -0.13 -7.18
CA LYS A 235 -13.07 -0.53 -5.84
C LYS A 235 -13.08 0.66 -4.88
N MET A 236 -14.12 0.75 -4.07
CA MET A 236 -14.16 1.64 -2.90
C MET A 236 -13.60 0.88 -1.70
N LEU A 237 -12.64 1.47 -0.99
CA LEU A 237 -12.04 0.83 0.18
C LEU A 237 -12.77 1.26 1.45
N PRO A 238 -13.04 0.34 2.40
CA PRO A 238 -13.83 0.65 3.58
C PRO A 238 -13.14 1.65 4.50
N SER A 239 -13.91 2.58 5.06
CA SER A 239 -13.41 3.46 6.12
C SER A 239 -13.72 2.86 7.49
N LYS A 240 -12.70 2.28 8.11
CA LYS A 240 -12.71 1.78 9.49
C LYS A 240 -11.70 2.56 10.32
N VAL A 241 -12.00 2.80 11.60
CA VAL A 241 -10.98 3.30 12.53
C VAL A 241 -10.05 2.14 12.86
N THR A 242 -8.80 2.28 12.48
CA THR A 242 -7.76 1.27 12.70
C THR A 242 -6.72 1.78 13.70
N TYR A 243 -6.07 0.86 14.38
CA TYR A 243 -5.06 1.10 15.39
C TYR A 243 -3.78 0.37 14.97
N PRO A 244 -2.59 0.82 15.41
CA PRO A 244 -1.43 -0.06 15.41
C PRO A 244 -1.75 -1.38 16.13
N GLU A 245 -1.15 -2.49 15.70
CA GLU A 245 -1.23 -3.78 16.40
C GLU A 245 -0.45 -3.71 17.73
N TYR A 246 -1.01 -2.97 18.70
CA TYR A 246 -0.37 -2.69 19.98
C TYR A 246 -0.15 -3.94 20.83
N ASP A 247 -1.06 -4.91 20.72
CA ASP A 247 -0.93 -6.26 21.28
C ASP A 247 0.34 -6.96 20.79
N GLN A 248 0.64 -6.88 19.50
CA GLN A 248 1.86 -7.44 18.92
C GLN A 248 3.10 -6.65 19.34
N LEU A 249 3.04 -5.31 19.31
CA LEU A 249 4.16 -4.43 19.70
C LEU A 249 4.58 -4.54 21.15
N VAL A 250 3.69 -4.93 22.06
CA VAL A 250 4.00 -4.99 23.50
C VAL A 250 4.06 -6.41 24.03
N ALA A 251 3.98 -7.41 23.13
CA ALA A 251 3.86 -8.82 23.48
C ALA A 251 5.03 -9.31 24.37
N ASP A 252 6.24 -8.78 24.17
CA ASP A 252 7.43 -9.12 24.97
C ASP A 252 7.70 -8.12 26.12
N GLY A 253 6.82 -7.15 26.34
CA GLY A 253 6.96 -6.09 27.32
C GLY A 253 7.91 -4.96 26.91
N ARG A 254 8.31 -4.90 25.64
CA ARG A 254 9.21 -3.89 25.09
C ARG A 254 8.69 -3.39 23.75
N VAL A 255 8.91 -2.11 23.45
CA VAL A 255 8.73 -1.58 22.09
C VAL A 255 10.07 -1.03 21.63
N THR A 256 10.53 -1.49 20.47
CA THR A 256 11.84 -1.14 19.91
C THR A 256 11.69 -0.27 18.67
N MET A 257 12.35 0.89 18.66
CA MET A 257 12.33 1.84 17.55
C MET A 257 13.74 2.24 17.15
N VAL A 258 13.98 2.39 15.85
CA VAL A 258 15.21 2.97 15.30
C VAL A 258 14.89 4.11 14.35
N VAL A 259 15.62 5.21 14.48
CA VAL A 259 15.56 6.36 13.56
C VAL A 259 16.89 6.48 12.81
N LEU A 260 16.82 6.32 11.49
CA LEU A 260 17.93 6.40 10.56
C LEU A 260 17.98 7.81 9.95
N PHE A 261 18.89 8.66 10.44
CA PHE A 261 19.08 10.03 9.94
C PHE A 261 20.08 10.07 8.78
N GLY A 262 19.57 10.23 7.57
CA GLY A 262 20.32 10.24 6.32
C GLY A 262 21.12 11.50 6.13
N GLN A 263 22.22 11.36 5.39
CA GLN A 263 22.98 12.51 4.92
C GLN A 263 22.14 13.32 3.91
N ILE A 264 22.12 14.65 4.06
CA ILE A 264 21.41 15.53 3.11
C ILE A 264 22.39 16.25 2.17
N GLY A 265 23.57 16.66 2.66
CA GLY A 265 24.55 17.35 1.81
C GLY A 265 25.36 16.40 0.92
N ASP A 266 25.75 16.84 -0.28
CA ASP A 266 26.53 16.02 -1.24
C ASP A 266 28.04 15.88 -0.90
N GLY A 267 28.49 16.55 0.17
CA GLY A 267 29.89 16.57 0.59
C GLY A 267 30.30 15.39 1.48
N PRO A 268 31.49 15.43 2.10
CA PRO A 268 31.80 14.56 3.23
C PRO A 268 30.82 14.80 4.39
N ILE A 269 30.47 13.75 5.14
CA ILE A 269 29.64 13.89 6.34
C ILE A 269 30.39 14.72 7.38
N VAL A 270 29.79 15.83 7.80
CA VAL A 270 30.30 16.76 8.81
C VAL A 270 29.26 16.96 9.92
N ASP A 271 29.68 17.47 11.07
CA ASP A 271 28.79 17.74 12.20
C ASP A 271 27.65 18.73 11.89
N SER A 272 27.83 19.55 10.85
CA SER A 272 26.85 20.47 10.32
C SER A 272 26.02 19.89 9.19
N ASP A 273 26.06 18.58 8.94
CA ASP A 273 25.07 17.94 8.06
C ASP A 273 23.69 17.96 8.74
N ILE A 274 22.63 18.13 7.95
CA ILE A 274 21.26 18.24 8.47
C ILE A 274 20.86 16.96 9.20
N GLY A 275 21.19 15.77 8.68
CA GLY A 275 20.88 14.50 9.34
C GLY A 275 21.58 14.36 10.70
N VAL A 276 22.85 14.80 10.78
CA VAL A 276 23.58 14.82 12.07
C VAL A 276 22.94 15.80 13.07
N ARG A 277 22.50 16.98 12.63
CA ARG A 277 21.83 17.94 13.52
C ARG A 277 20.44 17.46 13.95
N ALA A 278 19.67 16.88 13.04
CA ALA A 278 18.35 16.30 13.33
C ALA A 278 18.46 15.20 14.38
N GLN A 279 19.45 14.31 14.24
CA GLN A 279 19.77 13.28 15.23
C GLN A 279 20.04 13.87 16.63
N LYS A 280 20.86 14.94 16.70
CA LYS A 280 21.17 15.63 17.95
C LYS A 280 19.93 16.30 18.57
N GLN A 281 19.07 16.89 17.74
CA GLN A 281 17.82 17.50 18.19
C GLN A 281 16.84 16.46 18.73
N MET A 282 16.64 15.33 18.04
CA MET A 282 15.79 14.22 18.51
C MET A 282 16.27 13.68 19.87
N ALA A 283 17.58 13.49 20.04
CA ALA A 283 18.14 13.07 21.33
C ALA A 283 17.83 14.05 22.47
N SER A 284 17.89 15.35 22.21
CA SER A 284 17.49 16.40 23.16
C SER A 284 16.00 16.33 23.49
N TRP A 285 15.17 16.06 22.48
CA TRP A 285 13.73 15.91 22.65
C TRP A 285 13.37 14.68 23.48
N LEU A 286 13.97 13.52 23.22
CA LEU A 286 13.80 12.30 23.99
C LEU A 286 14.17 12.50 25.46
N THR A 287 15.32 13.10 25.73
CA THR A 287 15.78 13.43 27.08
C THR A 287 14.75 14.31 27.81
N SER A 288 14.27 15.36 27.14
CA SER A 288 13.26 16.25 27.69
C SER A 288 11.89 15.57 27.86
N GLY A 289 11.58 14.57 27.04
CA GLY A 289 10.39 13.70 27.13
C GLY A 289 10.48 12.61 28.20
N GLY A 290 11.56 12.59 28.99
CA GLY A 290 11.77 11.68 30.12
C GLY A 290 12.45 10.36 29.76
N PHE A 291 13.03 10.23 28.57
CA PHE A 291 13.89 9.09 28.24
C PHE A 291 15.28 9.26 28.84
N SER A 292 15.89 8.15 29.23
CA SER A 292 17.28 8.10 29.71
C SER A 292 18.18 7.50 28.63
N GLU A 293 19.32 8.14 28.35
CA GLU A 293 20.32 7.59 27.42
C GLU A 293 21.06 6.41 28.07
N ILE A 294 21.18 5.30 27.34
CA ILE A 294 21.86 4.09 27.76
C ILE A 294 23.22 4.01 27.08
N THR A 295 24.29 3.84 27.86
CA THR A 295 25.67 3.78 27.37
C THR A 295 26.39 2.53 27.92
N PRO A 296 27.09 1.76 27.07
CA PRO A 296 27.21 1.91 25.61
C PRO A 296 25.94 1.46 24.87
N ALA A 297 25.61 2.13 23.76
CA ALA A 297 24.60 1.66 22.81
C ALA A 297 25.21 0.62 21.85
N PRO A 298 24.43 -0.34 21.32
CA PRO A 298 24.93 -1.29 20.33
C PRO A 298 25.44 -0.62 19.05
N VAL A 299 24.72 0.38 18.55
CA VAL A 299 25.06 1.26 17.41
C VAL A 299 24.42 2.63 17.68
N GLY A 300 25.03 3.72 17.22
CA GLY A 300 24.48 5.07 17.39
C GLY A 300 24.28 5.44 18.86
N ARG A 301 23.07 5.89 19.22
CA ARG A 301 22.69 6.28 20.59
C ARG A 301 21.37 5.61 20.96
N ARG A 302 21.26 5.07 22.18
CA ARG A 302 20.06 4.38 22.69
C ARG A 302 19.40 5.17 23.82
N PHE A 303 18.09 5.29 23.77
CA PHE A 303 17.25 5.93 24.78
C PHE A 303 16.19 4.97 25.29
N LEU A 304 15.92 4.97 26.59
CA LEU A 304 14.96 4.08 27.23
C LEU A 304 13.97 4.88 28.09
N LYS A 305 12.69 4.53 28.02
CA LYS A 305 11.65 4.98 28.96
C LYS A 305 10.66 3.84 29.23
N THR A 306 10.43 3.53 30.50
CA THR A 306 9.39 2.56 30.90
C THR A 306 8.05 3.27 31.08
N VAL A 307 7.00 2.79 30.41
CA VAL A 307 5.65 3.34 30.43
C VAL A 307 4.67 2.23 30.79
N LYS A 308 3.97 2.34 31.93
CA LYS A 308 3.05 1.29 32.45
C LYS A 308 3.63 -0.14 32.44
N GLY A 309 4.95 -0.29 32.59
CA GLY A 309 5.61 -1.60 32.60
C GLY A 309 6.09 -2.10 31.23
N VAL A 310 5.90 -1.31 30.16
CA VAL A 310 6.46 -1.55 28.83
C VAL A 310 7.72 -0.70 28.65
N ASP A 311 8.82 -1.32 28.24
CA ASP A 311 10.09 -0.63 27.99
C ASP A 311 10.15 -0.10 26.54
N VAL A 312 10.13 1.22 26.36
CA VAL A 312 10.27 1.86 25.04
C VAL A 312 11.75 2.17 24.79
N GLU A 313 12.38 1.42 23.89
CA GLU A 313 13.76 1.58 23.44
C GLU A 313 13.82 2.33 22.10
N VAL A 314 14.59 3.41 22.03
CA VAL A 314 14.74 4.23 20.82
C VAL A 314 16.21 4.40 20.47
N ASP A 315 16.62 3.82 19.35
CA ASP A 315 17.95 3.93 18.78
C ASP A 315 17.99 5.05 17.72
N LEU A 316 19.01 5.91 17.79
CA LEU A 316 19.21 7.01 16.85
C LEU A 316 20.53 6.80 16.10
N TYR A 317 20.45 6.50 14.81
CA TYR A 317 21.62 6.28 13.95
C TYR A 317 21.86 7.53 13.11
N SER A 318 23.04 8.13 13.27
CA SER A 318 23.46 9.28 12.48
C SER A 318 23.91 8.87 11.08
N PRO A 319 24.13 9.82 10.15
CA PRO A 319 24.72 9.51 8.86
C PRO A 319 26.05 8.74 8.95
N TYR A 320 26.85 8.95 10.00
CA TYR A 320 28.10 8.22 10.21
C TYR A 320 27.87 6.72 10.43
N ASP A 321 26.75 6.34 11.03
CA ASP A 321 26.46 4.98 11.47
C ASP A 321 25.96 4.09 10.34
N PHE A 322 25.31 4.65 9.31
CA PHE A 322 24.70 3.84 8.25
C PHE A 322 24.92 4.34 6.80
N SER A 323 25.62 5.47 6.56
CA SER A 323 26.01 5.85 5.20
C SER A 323 26.89 4.79 4.51
N GLY A 324 26.95 4.80 3.17
CA GLY A 324 27.66 3.76 2.42
C GLY A 324 26.89 2.44 2.36
N LEU A 325 25.58 2.51 2.14
CA LEU A 325 24.77 1.32 1.87
C LEU A 325 25.04 0.77 0.46
N SER A 326 25.32 1.64 -0.51
CA SER A 326 25.61 1.25 -1.89
C SER A 326 26.87 0.39 -2.03
N ASP A 327 27.90 0.64 -1.22
CA ASP A 327 29.17 -0.09 -1.19
C ASP A 327 29.30 -1.06 0.00
N TYR A 328 28.19 -1.35 0.68
CA TYR A 328 28.09 -2.26 1.83
C TYR A 328 28.91 -1.86 3.08
N LYS A 329 29.51 -0.67 3.11
CA LYS A 329 30.42 -0.24 4.19
C LYS A 329 29.79 -0.35 5.58
N ASN A 330 28.58 0.20 5.74
CA ASN A 330 27.83 0.16 7.00
C ASN A 330 26.56 -0.70 6.91
N TYR A 331 26.47 -1.57 5.90
CA TYR A 331 25.27 -2.39 5.67
C TYR A 331 24.91 -3.28 6.86
N LYS A 332 25.89 -3.77 7.62
CA LYS A 332 25.64 -4.57 8.84
C LYS A 332 24.86 -3.80 9.91
N ASN A 333 25.07 -2.49 10.02
CA ASN A 333 24.33 -1.66 10.96
C ASN A 333 22.90 -1.47 10.48
N PHE A 334 22.70 -1.32 9.16
CA PHE A 334 21.37 -1.26 8.55
C PHE A 334 20.59 -2.58 8.72
N GLU A 335 21.21 -3.72 8.42
CA GLU A 335 20.63 -5.04 8.67
C GLU A 335 20.21 -5.21 10.14
N LYS A 336 21.08 -4.81 11.07
CA LYS A 336 20.80 -4.85 12.51
C LYS A 336 19.64 -3.94 12.90
N ALA A 337 19.55 -2.74 12.32
CA ALA A 337 18.43 -1.83 12.55
C ALA A 337 17.10 -2.50 12.18
N LEU A 338 17.02 -3.18 11.04
CA LEU A 338 15.81 -3.85 10.59
C LEU A 338 15.50 -5.14 11.38
N ALA A 339 16.51 -5.93 11.72
CA ALA A 339 16.33 -7.22 12.37
C ALA A 339 15.96 -7.13 13.87
N GLU A 340 16.24 -6.00 14.52
CA GLU A 340 16.10 -5.85 15.98
C GLU A 340 15.05 -4.82 16.42
N HIS A 341 14.40 -4.12 15.49
CA HIS A 341 13.44 -3.07 15.83
C HIS A 341 12.09 -3.31 15.19
N GLU A 342 11.03 -3.19 15.98
CA GLU A 342 9.64 -3.23 15.55
C GLU A 342 9.26 -1.96 14.77
N ILE A 343 9.88 -0.83 15.08
CA ILE A 343 9.57 0.45 14.44
C ILE A 343 10.83 0.99 13.74
N VAL A 344 10.79 1.11 12.42
CA VAL A 344 11.93 1.56 11.61
C VAL A 344 11.58 2.86 10.91
N THR A 345 12.28 3.93 11.26
CA THR A 345 12.12 5.25 10.63
C THR A 345 13.29 5.56 9.72
N TYR A 346 13.01 6.01 8.49
CA TYR A 346 14.02 6.50 7.56
C TYR A 346 13.78 7.96 7.16
N ASP A 347 14.76 8.81 7.47
CA ASP A 347 14.82 10.22 7.10
C ASP A 347 16.00 10.45 6.15
N GLY A 348 15.79 10.40 4.84
CA GLY A 348 16.91 10.54 3.90
C GLY A 348 16.52 11.06 2.53
N HIS A 349 17.53 11.52 1.78
CA HIS A 349 17.34 12.01 0.41
C HIS A 349 16.78 10.90 -0.48
N SER A 350 15.67 11.15 -1.16
CA SER A 350 15.08 10.17 -2.08
C SER A 350 16.02 9.92 -3.25
N MET A 351 16.61 8.74 -3.28
CA MET A 351 17.39 8.28 -4.42
C MET A 351 16.42 7.81 -5.49
N LEU A 352 16.18 8.66 -6.50
CA LEU A 352 15.41 8.36 -7.72
C LEU A 352 15.70 6.93 -8.24
N GLY A 353 14.89 5.93 -7.86
CA GLY A 353 14.90 4.56 -8.40
C GLY A 353 16.25 3.84 -8.47
N ALA A 354 17.29 4.33 -7.79
CA ALA A 354 18.67 3.86 -7.95
C ALA A 354 19.14 3.00 -6.77
N SER A 355 18.27 2.76 -5.79
CA SER A 355 18.67 2.18 -4.53
C SER A 355 17.94 0.88 -4.23
N ASP A 356 18.67 -0.22 -4.37
CA ASP A 356 18.24 -1.59 -4.05
C ASP A 356 18.46 -1.94 -2.58
N PHE A 357 18.91 -1.01 -1.72
CA PHE A 357 19.28 -1.39 -0.35
C PHE A 357 18.12 -1.89 0.50
N TRP A 358 16.85 -1.59 0.16
CA TRP A 358 15.69 -2.16 0.84
C TRP A 358 15.35 -3.59 0.38
N SER A 359 15.83 -4.02 -0.79
CA SER A 359 15.62 -5.40 -1.26
C SER A 359 16.72 -6.37 -0.85
N ARG A 360 17.79 -5.87 -0.21
CA ARG A 360 18.94 -6.66 0.25
C ARG A 360 18.75 -7.33 1.63
N PRO A 361 18.05 -6.74 2.62
CA PRO A 361 17.98 -7.27 3.97
C PRO A 361 17.16 -8.54 4.09
N THR A 362 17.44 -9.30 5.14
CA THR A 362 16.53 -10.35 5.61
C THR A 362 15.59 -9.71 6.61
N TYR A 363 14.31 -9.63 6.26
CA TYR A 363 13.31 -9.07 7.15
C TYR A 363 12.92 -10.08 8.22
N PRO A 364 12.70 -9.65 9.47
CA PRO A 364 12.21 -10.53 10.51
C PRO A 364 10.71 -10.83 10.32
N ASP A 365 10.26 -11.95 10.89
CA ASP A 365 8.86 -12.37 10.75
C ASP A 365 7.89 -11.58 11.65
N PHE A 366 8.38 -10.94 12.72
CA PHE A 366 7.54 -10.19 13.68
C PHE A 366 6.92 -8.92 13.08
N TYR A 367 5.83 -8.43 13.68
CA TYR A 367 5.13 -7.23 13.24
C TYR A 367 6.03 -5.99 13.26
N GLN A 368 6.10 -5.27 12.14
CA GLN A 368 6.90 -4.06 12.00
C GLN A 368 6.10 -2.87 11.48
N ILE A 369 6.43 -1.68 12.00
CA ILE A 369 5.96 -0.39 11.51
C ILE A 369 7.13 0.34 10.84
N PHE A 370 7.00 0.68 9.57
CA PHE A 370 7.96 1.55 8.89
C PHE A 370 7.43 2.97 8.79
N LEU A 371 8.25 3.96 9.15
CA LEU A 371 7.94 5.38 8.94
C LEU A 371 8.90 5.94 7.90
N TYR A 372 8.35 6.38 6.78
CA TYR A 372 9.12 6.84 5.64
C TYR A 372 8.78 8.30 5.30
N GLY A 373 9.73 9.21 5.54
CA GLY A 373 9.64 10.60 5.10
C GLY A 373 10.59 10.87 3.93
N GLY A 374 10.05 11.11 2.74
CA GLY A 374 10.88 11.35 1.54
C GLY A 374 10.13 12.01 0.38
N CYS A 375 10.93 12.51 -0.56
CA CYS A 375 10.56 13.22 -1.79
C CYS A 375 9.96 12.36 -2.90
N LEU A 376 10.06 11.03 -2.84
CA LEU A 376 9.48 10.12 -3.82
C LEU A 376 8.71 9.02 -3.09
N GLY A 377 7.50 8.80 -3.57
CA GLY A 377 6.42 8.16 -2.85
C GLY A 377 6.54 6.67 -2.55
N TYR A 378 5.71 6.28 -1.59
CA TYR A 378 5.08 4.98 -1.36
C TYR A 378 5.83 3.75 -1.93
N GLU A 379 5.72 3.42 -3.23
CA GLU A 379 6.13 2.12 -3.77
C GLU A 379 7.64 1.83 -3.75
N TYR A 380 8.52 2.82 -3.97
CA TYR A 380 9.98 2.56 -4.08
C TYR A 380 10.57 1.93 -2.80
N TYR A 381 9.89 2.14 -1.69
CA TYR A 381 10.28 1.67 -0.36
C TYR A 381 9.30 0.63 0.13
N VAL A 382 8.00 0.85 -0.06
CA VAL A 382 6.94 -0.09 0.33
C VAL A 382 7.12 -1.44 -0.36
N ALA A 383 7.31 -1.50 -1.68
CA ALA A 383 7.35 -2.77 -2.40
C ALA A 383 8.52 -3.69 -1.99
N PRO A 384 9.79 -3.22 -1.91
CA PRO A 384 10.87 -4.09 -1.44
C PRO A 384 10.71 -4.50 0.03
N ILE A 385 10.14 -3.65 0.89
CA ILE A 385 9.84 -3.99 2.29
C ILE A 385 8.72 -5.03 2.36
N LEU A 386 7.61 -4.80 1.64
CA LEU A 386 6.45 -5.70 1.55
C LEU A 386 6.85 -7.07 1.01
N GLY A 387 7.62 -7.10 -0.07
CA GLY A 387 8.17 -8.32 -0.64
C GLY A 387 9.11 -9.05 0.30
N GLY A 388 9.92 -8.31 1.07
CA GLY A 388 10.78 -8.86 2.13
C GLY A 388 9.99 -9.44 3.31
N LYS A 389 8.88 -8.80 3.69
CA LYS A 389 7.96 -9.22 4.76
C LYS A 389 6.97 -10.31 4.35
N GLY A 390 6.84 -10.57 3.05
CA GLY A 390 5.95 -11.60 2.51
C GLY A 390 4.47 -11.23 2.48
N GLY A 391 4.10 -9.97 2.76
CA GLY A 391 2.72 -9.51 2.82
C GLY A 391 2.48 -8.44 3.89
N TRP A 392 1.21 -8.06 4.05
CA TRP A 392 0.77 -7.01 4.97
C TRP A 392 0.51 -7.51 6.39
N ASP A 393 0.35 -8.82 6.59
CA ASP A 393 -0.03 -9.46 7.85
C ASP A 393 0.76 -8.94 9.07
N ASN A 394 2.07 -8.71 8.89
CA ASN A 394 3.00 -8.26 9.92
C ASN A 394 3.70 -6.94 9.55
N LEU A 395 3.03 -6.07 8.79
CA LEU A 395 3.65 -4.86 8.24
C LEU A 395 2.66 -3.70 8.13
N ASP A 396 2.97 -2.62 8.84
CA ASP A 396 2.35 -1.30 8.64
C ASP A 396 3.40 -0.32 8.09
N ILE A 397 3.01 0.51 7.12
CA ILE A 397 3.91 1.54 6.58
C ILE A 397 3.24 2.90 6.56
N LEU A 398 3.86 3.87 7.23
CA LEU A 398 3.56 5.29 7.09
C LEU A 398 4.47 5.89 6.01
N SER A 399 3.91 6.53 5.00
CA SER A 399 4.69 7.19 3.95
C SER A 399 4.03 8.46 3.40
N SER A 400 4.81 9.31 2.75
CA SER A 400 4.32 10.53 2.10
C SER A 400 3.46 10.21 0.86
N VAL A 401 2.20 10.66 0.89
CA VAL A 401 1.21 10.65 -0.20
C VAL A 401 1.32 11.92 -1.05
N VAL A 402 1.76 13.04 -0.49
CA VAL A 402 2.16 14.21 -1.28
C VAL A 402 3.66 14.37 -1.10
N GLU A 403 4.39 14.23 -2.21
CA GLU A 403 5.84 14.22 -2.27
C GLU A 403 6.44 15.58 -1.91
N VAL A 404 6.86 15.71 -0.65
CA VAL A 404 7.67 16.81 -0.13
C VAL A 404 8.60 16.21 0.93
N SER A 405 9.83 16.73 1.09
CA SER A 405 10.71 16.29 2.17
C SER A 405 10.21 16.81 3.51
N ALA A 406 9.96 15.90 4.46
CA ALA A 406 9.79 16.22 5.87
C ALA A 406 10.95 15.61 6.66
N ASN A 407 11.47 16.33 7.65
CA ASN A 407 12.54 15.80 8.50
C ASN A 407 12.01 14.71 9.45
N ALA A 408 12.81 13.71 9.86
CA ALA A 408 12.40 12.68 10.85
C ALA A 408 11.74 13.29 12.08
N ASN A 409 12.25 14.42 12.54
CA ASN A 409 11.74 15.10 13.73
C ASN A 409 10.28 15.55 13.56
N GLU A 410 9.83 15.81 12.33
CA GLU A 410 8.49 16.32 12.03
C GLU A 410 7.43 15.22 11.95
N TYR A 411 7.81 13.96 11.68
CA TYR A 411 6.87 12.83 11.62
C TYR A 411 7.16 11.73 12.65
N ALA A 412 8.42 11.32 12.85
CA ALA A 412 8.78 10.30 13.83
C ALA A 412 8.68 10.82 15.27
N GLY A 413 8.96 12.11 15.49
CA GLY A 413 8.79 12.78 16.79
C GLY A 413 7.35 12.73 17.31
N PRO A 414 6.36 13.30 16.58
CA PRO A 414 4.95 13.21 16.98
C PRO A 414 4.40 11.79 16.97
N PHE A 415 4.86 10.91 16.07
CA PHE A 415 4.54 9.48 16.13
C PHE A 415 4.93 8.87 17.48
N LEU A 416 6.20 9.04 17.90
CA LEU A 416 6.70 8.46 19.14
C LEU A 416 6.05 9.09 20.37
N ALA A 417 5.73 10.40 20.34
CA ALA A 417 4.96 11.04 21.41
C ALA A 417 3.55 10.46 21.53
N LYS A 418 2.87 10.19 20.41
CA LYS A 418 1.55 9.54 20.39
C LYS A 418 1.62 8.06 20.79
N LEU A 419 2.68 7.34 20.43
CA LEU A 419 2.94 5.97 20.90
C LEU A 419 3.07 5.93 22.43
N VAL A 420 3.89 6.81 23.01
CA VAL A 420 4.02 6.94 24.49
C VAL A 420 2.68 7.29 25.11
N HIS A 421 1.92 8.22 24.51
CA HIS A 421 0.59 8.56 24.99
C HIS A 421 -0.39 7.38 24.92
N ALA A 422 -0.32 6.54 23.88
CA ALA A 422 -1.14 5.34 23.75
C ALA A 422 -0.87 4.37 24.89
N LEU A 423 0.40 4.10 25.20
CA LEU A 423 0.81 3.27 26.33
C LEU A 423 0.29 3.83 27.67
N GLU A 424 0.27 5.14 27.85
CA GLU A 424 -0.27 5.80 29.04
C GLU A 424 -1.80 5.73 29.13
N ASN A 425 -2.52 5.55 28.01
CA ASN A 425 -3.97 5.72 27.91
C ASN A 425 -4.71 4.48 27.37
N ASP A 426 -4.19 3.30 27.71
CA ASP A 426 -4.82 2.00 27.43
C ASP A 426 -5.03 1.80 25.91
N TYR A 427 -4.01 2.19 25.13
CA TYR A 427 -3.93 2.01 23.68
C TYR A 427 -5.01 2.73 22.87
N LYS A 428 -5.70 3.71 23.46
CA LYS A 428 -6.79 4.50 22.82
C LYS A 428 -6.29 5.60 21.89
N VAL A 429 -5.30 5.28 21.06
CA VAL A 429 -4.72 6.17 20.05
C VAL A 429 -4.75 5.42 18.72
N SER A 430 -5.62 5.85 17.82
CA SER A 430 -5.76 5.25 16.49
C SER A 430 -4.67 5.73 15.54
N TRP A 431 -4.52 5.07 14.39
CA TRP A 431 -3.70 5.57 13.29
C TRP A 431 -4.11 6.98 12.85
N LYS A 432 -5.42 7.28 12.90
CA LYS A 432 -5.94 8.63 12.63
C LYS A 432 -5.39 9.67 13.61
N ASP A 433 -5.31 9.35 14.90
CA ASP A 433 -4.81 10.26 15.93
C ASP A 433 -3.31 10.55 15.75
N ILE A 434 -2.55 9.53 15.34
CA ILE A 434 -1.12 9.62 15.00
C ILE A 434 -0.94 10.52 13.77
N LEU A 435 -1.68 10.26 12.69
CA LEU A 435 -1.60 11.04 11.46
C LEU A 435 -1.97 12.51 11.67
N VAL A 436 -2.98 12.81 12.50
CA VAL A 436 -3.33 14.20 12.84
C VAL A 436 -2.18 14.91 13.55
N ALA A 437 -1.49 14.23 14.48
CA ALA A 437 -0.34 14.80 15.17
C ALA A 437 0.82 15.07 14.20
N ILE A 438 1.12 14.14 13.29
CA ILE A 438 2.13 14.30 12.24
C ILE A 438 1.77 15.46 11.31
N ARG A 439 0.53 15.49 10.79
CA ARG A 439 0.04 16.51 9.86
C ARG A 439 0.18 17.93 10.38
N SER A 440 0.08 18.13 11.69
CA SER A 440 0.28 19.46 12.30
C SER A 440 1.70 20.01 12.16
N ARG A 441 2.66 19.20 11.68
CA ARG A 441 4.10 19.51 11.64
C ARG A 441 4.76 19.40 10.26
N VAL A 442 4.20 18.62 9.35
CA VAL A 442 4.85 18.25 8.08
C VAL A 442 4.52 19.19 6.89
N GLY A 443 3.90 20.34 7.17
CA GLY A 443 3.58 21.35 6.16
C GLY A 443 2.64 20.84 5.07
N ASP A 444 3.03 21.05 3.80
CA ASP A 444 2.28 20.60 2.61
C ASP A 444 2.44 19.08 2.35
N SER A 445 3.35 18.41 3.05
CA SER A 445 3.47 16.96 2.98
C SER A 445 2.22 16.31 3.56
N THR A 446 1.64 15.36 2.83
CA THR A 446 0.54 14.53 3.34
C THR A 446 1.08 13.13 3.57
N PHE A 447 0.78 12.52 4.72
CA PHE A 447 1.15 11.15 5.03
C PHE A 447 -0.08 10.24 5.03
N GLY A 448 0.11 9.02 4.57
CA GLY A 448 -0.88 7.94 4.56
C GLY A 448 -0.32 6.69 5.20
N MET A 449 -1.21 5.71 5.41
CA MET A 449 -0.87 4.43 6.03
C MET A 449 -1.21 3.26 5.10
N SER A 450 -0.27 2.34 4.94
CA SER A 450 -0.40 1.06 4.25
C SER A 450 -0.43 -0.08 5.25
N GLY A 451 -1.03 -1.22 4.89
CA GLY A 451 -1.12 -2.40 5.76
C GLY A 451 -2.24 -2.32 6.80
N VAL A 452 -2.57 -1.11 7.25
CA VAL A 452 -3.42 -0.87 8.43
C VAL A 452 -4.88 -1.32 8.34
N ARG A 453 -5.40 -1.62 7.14
CA ARG A 453 -6.84 -1.87 6.92
C ARG A 453 -7.30 -3.15 7.58
N GLU A 454 -6.42 -4.14 7.57
CA GLU A 454 -6.67 -5.48 8.09
C GLU A 454 -6.27 -5.59 9.57
N ASN A 455 -5.74 -4.51 10.16
CA ASN A 455 -5.37 -4.51 11.57
C ASN A 455 -6.54 -4.91 12.45
N CYS A 456 -6.24 -5.83 13.35
CA CYS A 456 -7.19 -6.48 14.21
C CYS A 456 -7.29 -5.77 15.54
N PHE A 457 -6.23 -5.16 16.06
CA PHE A 457 -6.26 -4.54 17.39
C PHE A 457 -7.32 -3.43 17.52
N SER A 458 -8.07 -3.47 18.62
CA SER A 458 -8.72 -2.28 19.17
C SER A 458 -8.61 -2.26 20.69
N PRO A 459 -8.74 -1.06 21.33
CA PRO A 459 -8.76 -0.94 22.78
C PRO A 459 -9.90 -1.72 23.47
N THR A 460 -10.90 -2.17 22.72
CA THR A 460 -12.06 -2.92 23.20
C THR A 460 -12.04 -4.40 22.83
N GLY A 461 -10.92 -4.89 22.28
CA GLY A 461 -10.75 -6.26 21.78
C GLY A 461 -10.56 -6.31 20.27
N SER A 462 -10.11 -7.46 19.75
CA SER A 462 -9.85 -7.60 18.32
C SER A 462 -11.09 -7.34 17.45
N MET A 463 -10.91 -6.56 16.40
CA MET A 463 -11.85 -6.20 15.34
C MET A 463 -11.95 -7.27 14.26
N CYS A 464 -11.07 -8.28 14.28
CA CYS A 464 -11.10 -9.42 13.37
C CYS A 464 -11.87 -10.62 13.96
N GLY A 465 -12.57 -10.40 15.09
CA GLY A 465 -13.10 -11.47 15.94
C GLY A 465 -12.13 -11.81 17.06
N PRO A 466 -12.53 -12.65 18.03
CA PRO A 466 -11.69 -13.01 19.17
C PRO A 466 -10.32 -13.53 18.74
N GLU A 467 -9.25 -13.06 19.41
CA GLU A 467 -7.89 -13.58 19.24
C GLU A 467 -7.90 -15.11 19.33
N VAL A 468 -7.41 -15.74 18.27
CA VAL A 468 -7.31 -17.19 18.16
C VAL A 468 -5.99 -17.63 18.78
N ASP A 469 -5.91 -17.59 20.11
CA ASP A 469 -4.82 -18.23 20.83
C ASP A 469 -5.29 -19.63 21.33
N GLY A 470 -4.63 -20.67 20.82
CA GLY A 470 -4.83 -22.09 21.18
C GLY A 470 -5.54 -22.96 20.13
N ASP A 471 -4.74 -23.71 19.36
CA ASP A 471 -5.08 -24.91 18.56
C ASP A 471 -6.49 -24.94 17.93
N THR A 472 -6.80 -23.97 17.06
CA THR A 472 -8.03 -24.06 16.27
C THR A 472 -7.91 -25.16 15.23
N GLN A 473 -8.72 -26.19 15.41
CA GLN A 473 -8.89 -27.24 14.42
C GLN A 473 -9.94 -26.77 13.41
N SER A 474 -9.55 -26.79 12.13
CA SER A 474 -10.49 -26.63 11.03
C SER A 474 -10.81 -28.00 10.45
N THR A 475 -12.10 -28.30 10.37
CA THR A 475 -12.59 -29.51 9.71
C THR A 475 -13.48 -29.10 8.55
N THR A 476 -13.19 -29.65 7.37
CA THR A 476 -13.92 -29.37 6.14
C THR A 476 -14.67 -30.62 5.67
N TRP A 477 -15.94 -30.43 5.32
CA TRP A 477 -16.78 -31.41 4.65
C TRP A 477 -17.24 -30.85 3.31
N ASP A 478 -17.27 -31.69 2.28
CA ASP A 478 -17.63 -31.27 0.92
C ASP A 478 -18.80 -32.07 0.35
N GLN A 479 -19.59 -31.39 -0.49
CA GLN A 479 -20.63 -31.96 -1.31
C GLN A 479 -20.37 -31.59 -2.77
N LYS A 480 -19.90 -32.56 -3.55
CA LYS A 480 -19.46 -32.39 -4.94
C LYS A 480 -20.44 -32.97 -5.98
N SER A 481 -21.65 -33.33 -5.56
CA SER A 481 -22.69 -33.77 -6.49
C SER A 481 -23.43 -32.56 -7.06
N ALA A 482 -23.26 -32.32 -8.35
CA ALA A 482 -23.98 -31.25 -9.04
C ALA A 482 -25.50 -31.49 -9.03
N VAL A 483 -26.29 -30.45 -8.74
CA VAL A 483 -27.75 -30.50 -8.75
C VAL A 483 -28.30 -29.27 -9.47
N ALA A 484 -29.26 -29.49 -10.37
CA ALA A 484 -29.93 -28.41 -11.08
C ALA A 484 -30.70 -27.49 -10.12
N ILE A 485 -30.63 -26.19 -10.38
CA ILE A 485 -31.42 -25.16 -9.68
C ILE A 485 -32.71 -24.96 -10.51
N PRO A 486 -33.91 -25.17 -9.93
CA PRO A 486 -35.15 -24.96 -10.66
C PRO A 486 -35.43 -23.45 -10.89
N ASP A 487 -35.61 -23.07 -12.15
CA ASP A 487 -35.97 -21.71 -12.61
C ASP A 487 -37.30 -21.23 -12.01
N ALA A 488 -37.30 -20.02 -11.44
CA ALA A 488 -38.43 -19.35 -10.80
C ALA A 488 -39.24 -20.18 -9.78
N ASP A 489 -38.64 -21.20 -9.16
CA ASP A 489 -39.30 -22.03 -8.15
C ASP A 489 -38.95 -21.55 -6.73
N PRO A 490 -39.91 -21.03 -5.95
CA PRO A 490 -39.64 -20.60 -4.58
C PRO A 490 -39.23 -21.74 -3.63
N ALA A 491 -39.40 -23.01 -4.02
CA ALA A 491 -38.86 -24.14 -3.27
C ALA A 491 -37.33 -24.32 -3.47
N GLY A 492 -36.80 -23.89 -4.61
CA GLY A 492 -35.40 -24.01 -4.98
C GLY A 492 -34.87 -25.45 -4.94
N VAL A 493 -33.55 -25.58 -4.80
CA VAL A 493 -32.85 -26.85 -4.57
C VAL A 493 -32.22 -26.87 -3.19
N ALA A 494 -32.27 -28.02 -2.52
CA ALA A 494 -31.60 -28.27 -1.25
C ALA A 494 -30.47 -29.30 -1.42
N SER A 495 -29.32 -29.02 -0.79
CA SER A 495 -28.16 -29.89 -0.75
C SER A 495 -27.68 -30.04 0.69
N THR A 496 -27.33 -31.25 1.11
CA THR A 496 -27.03 -31.54 2.51
C THR A 496 -25.61 -32.09 2.71
N ILE A 497 -24.99 -31.70 3.82
CA ILE A 497 -23.78 -32.30 4.37
C ILE A 497 -24.12 -32.88 5.75
N GLU A 498 -23.74 -34.13 5.99
CA GLU A 498 -23.84 -34.78 7.30
C GLU A 498 -22.51 -34.67 8.03
N VAL A 499 -22.50 -33.96 9.16
CA VAL A 499 -21.31 -33.79 9.99
C VAL A 499 -21.34 -34.83 11.12
N PRO A 500 -20.41 -35.82 11.13
CA PRO A 500 -20.41 -36.89 12.12
C PRO A 500 -19.71 -36.51 13.44
N GLU A 501 -18.97 -35.40 13.45
CA GLU A 501 -18.10 -35.00 14.55
C GLU A 501 -18.79 -34.00 15.47
N SER A 502 -18.69 -34.25 16.77
CA SER A 502 -19.16 -33.33 17.80
C SER A 502 -18.07 -32.36 18.17
N LEU A 503 -18.10 -31.18 17.56
CA LEU A 503 -17.30 -30.02 17.91
C LEU A 503 -18.19 -28.81 18.21
N THR A 504 -17.70 -27.90 19.05
CA THR A 504 -18.38 -26.62 19.30
C THR A 504 -17.91 -25.64 18.25
N VAL A 505 -18.83 -25.16 17.42
CA VAL A 505 -18.54 -24.23 16.33
C VAL A 505 -18.07 -22.90 16.90
N GLU A 506 -16.97 -22.37 16.37
CA GLU A 506 -16.55 -20.97 16.55
C GLU A 506 -16.98 -20.15 15.33
N SER A 507 -16.69 -20.62 14.13
CA SER A 507 -17.21 -20.06 12.87
C SER A 507 -17.43 -21.13 11.81
N ILE A 508 -18.26 -20.79 10.82
CA ILE A 508 -18.54 -21.63 9.65
C ILE A 508 -18.16 -20.85 8.38
N THR A 509 -17.30 -21.43 7.55
CA THR A 509 -17.04 -20.95 6.19
C THR A 509 -17.73 -21.85 5.17
N ILE A 510 -18.55 -21.25 4.30
CA ILE A 510 -19.17 -21.89 3.15
C ILE A 510 -18.42 -21.46 1.89
N THR A 511 -17.93 -22.42 1.12
CA THR A 511 -17.41 -22.17 -0.24
C THR A 511 -18.43 -22.68 -1.24
N LEU A 512 -18.89 -21.80 -2.13
CA LEU A 512 -19.86 -22.11 -3.18
C LEU A 512 -19.18 -22.23 -4.53
N ASP A 513 -19.65 -23.18 -5.34
CA ASP A 513 -19.38 -23.28 -6.76
C ASP A 513 -20.72 -23.50 -7.47
N ILE A 514 -21.29 -22.42 -8.00
CA ILE A 514 -22.58 -22.40 -8.71
C ILE A 514 -22.37 -21.84 -10.11
N GLU A 515 -22.87 -22.57 -11.10
CA GLU A 515 -22.99 -22.10 -12.48
C GLU A 515 -24.44 -21.66 -12.70
N HIS A 516 -24.67 -20.44 -13.19
CA HIS A 516 -26.00 -19.89 -13.45
C HIS A 516 -25.94 -18.89 -14.59
N SER A 517 -26.96 -18.72 -15.43
CA SER A 517 -26.90 -17.69 -16.47
C SER A 517 -26.93 -16.25 -15.93
N TYR A 518 -27.57 -16.05 -14.78
CA TYR A 518 -27.58 -14.78 -14.05
C TYR A 518 -27.55 -15.00 -12.53
N ILE A 519 -26.40 -14.76 -11.90
CA ILE A 519 -26.26 -14.99 -10.44
C ILE A 519 -27.07 -14.02 -9.60
N GLY A 520 -27.52 -12.90 -10.19
CA GLY A 520 -28.29 -11.88 -9.49
C GLY A 520 -29.68 -12.33 -9.02
N ASP A 521 -30.17 -13.45 -9.56
CA ASP A 521 -31.47 -13.99 -9.21
C ASP A 521 -31.42 -14.97 -8.03
N LEU A 522 -30.22 -15.33 -7.59
CA LEU A 522 -30.03 -16.37 -6.59
C LEU A 522 -30.10 -15.83 -5.17
N VAL A 523 -30.86 -16.54 -4.33
CA VAL A 523 -30.77 -16.45 -2.87
C VAL A 523 -30.29 -17.78 -2.34
N VAL A 524 -29.16 -17.76 -1.63
CA VAL A 524 -28.56 -18.94 -1.00
C VAL A 524 -28.68 -18.80 0.52
N SER A 525 -29.18 -19.85 1.18
CA SER A 525 -29.25 -19.90 2.64
C SER A 525 -28.68 -21.20 3.18
N LEU A 526 -28.15 -21.14 4.40
CA LEU A 526 -27.63 -22.28 5.14
C LEU A 526 -28.43 -22.46 6.42
N THR A 527 -28.90 -23.68 6.66
CA THR A 527 -29.65 -24.04 7.87
C THR A 527 -28.98 -25.18 8.62
N HIS A 528 -28.87 -25.01 9.94
CA HIS A 528 -28.46 -26.05 10.88
C HIS A 528 -29.22 -25.89 12.21
N GLY A 529 -29.85 -26.96 12.67
CA GLY A 529 -30.72 -26.92 13.84
C GLY A 529 -31.88 -25.92 13.66
N GLU A 530 -31.98 -24.95 14.58
CA GLU A 530 -32.98 -23.86 14.53
C GLU A 530 -32.45 -22.58 13.85
N THR A 531 -31.18 -22.59 13.40
CA THR A 531 -30.50 -21.41 12.87
C THR A 531 -30.46 -21.45 11.35
N THR A 532 -30.87 -20.36 10.71
CA THR A 532 -30.79 -20.15 9.27
C THR A 532 -30.13 -18.81 8.98
N VAL A 533 -29.12 -18.81 8.10
CA VAL A 533 -28.44 -17.60 7.62
C VAL A 533 -28.57 -17.49 6.10
N VAL A 534 -28.64 -16.26 5.59
CA VAL A 534 -28.53 -15.99 4.15
C VAL A 534 -27.05 -15.91 3.80
N VAL A 535 -26.58 -16.86 2.98
CA VAL A 535 -25.19 -16.95 2.53
C VAL A 535 -24.91 -15.96 1.40
N TYR A 536 -25.88 -15.80 0.49
CA TYR A 536 -25.79 -14.92 -0.67
C TYR A 536 -27.18 -14.40 -1.03
N ASP A 537 -27.28 -13.10 -1.29
CA ASP A 537 -28.46 -12.45 -1.87
C ASP A 537 -27.97 -11.69 -3.11
N GLY A 538 -28.30 -12.21 -4.29
CA GLY A 538 -27.79 -11.74 -5.57
C GLY A 538 -28.38 -10.43 -6.06
N SER A 539 -29.32 -9.80 -5.35
CA SER A 539 -30.05 -8.63 -5.85
C SER A 539 -29.13 -7.53 -6.44
N GLY A 540 -29.17 -7.37 -7.76
CA GLY A 540 -28.40 -6.36 -8.50
C GLY A 540 -27.00 -6.79 -8.94
N ALA A 541 -26.62 -8.04 -8.72
CA ALA A 541 -25.37 -8.61 -9.22
C ALA A 541 -25.50 -9.04 -10.69
N GLU A 542 -24.40 -8.92 -11.44
CA GLU A 542 -24.26 -9.42 -12.80
C GLU A 542 -23.26 -10.58 -12.83
N GLY A 543 -23.39 -11.53 -13.77
CA GLY A 543 -22.41 -12.60 -13.98
C GLY A 543 -23.05 -13.99 -14.10
N SER A 544 -22.23 -14.98 -14.47
CA SER A 544 -22.68 -16.34 -14.79
C SER A 544 -22.09 -17.46 -13.92
N ALA A 545 -21.37 -17.11 -12.85
CA ALA A 545 -20.83 -18.06 -11.90
C ALA A 545 -20.65 -17.42 -10.52
N LEU A 546 -20.92 -18.18 -9.46
CA LEU A 546 -20.66 -17.80 -8.09
C LEU A 546 -19.63 -18.78 -7.49
N GLN A 547 -18.38 -18.33 -7.45
CA GLN A 547 -17.23 -19.05 -6.89
C GLN A 547 -16.61 -18.23 -5.76
N GLN A 548 -17.26 -18.26 -4.60
CA GLN A 548 -16.94 -17.39 -3.46
C GLN A 548 -17.04 -18.15 -2.14
N SER A 549 -16.36 -17.62 -1.12
CA SER A 549 -16.41 -18.14 0.25
C SER A 549 -17.00 -17.10 1.19
N PHE A 550 -17.84 -17.54 2.12
CA PHE A 550 -18.55 -16.70 3.08
C PHE A 550 -18.37 -17.28 4.49
N THR A 551 -18.04 -16.45 5.48
CA THR A 551 -17.84 -16.88 6.87
C THR A 551 -18.89 -16.28 7.80
N PHE A 552 -19.43 -17.11 8.68
CA PHE A 552 -20.52 -16.77 9.61
C PHE A 552 -20.16 -17.17 11.04
N ASP A 553 -20.52 -16.33 12.01
CA ASP A 553 -20.44 -16.59 13.45
C ASP A 553 -21.83 -16.86 14.08
N ASP A 554 -22.91 -16.81 13.30
CA ASP A 554 -24.28 -17.09 13.75
C ASP A 554 -24.44 -18.50 14.37
N PHE A 555 -23.55 -19.43 13.99
CA PHE A 555 -23.53 -20.80 14.51
C PHE A 555 -22.57 -20.96 15.70
N ALA A 556 -21.90 -19.91 16.16
CA ALA A 556 -20.96 -19.95 17.27
C ALA A 556 -21.61 -20.51 18.55
N GLY A 557 -20.91 -21.42 19.23
CA GLY A 557 -21.38 -22.12 20.42
C GLY A 557 -22.35 -23.28 20.15
N GLN A 558 -22.78 -23.49 18.91
CA GLN A 558 -23.59 -24.65 18.53
C GLN A 558 -22.71 -25.90 18.33
N ASN A 559 -23.31 -27.08 18.47
CA ASN A 559 -22.63 -28.32 18.13
C ASN A 559 -22.71 -28.54 16.62
N ALA A 560 -21.59 -28.77 15.93
CA ALA A 560 -21.59 -28.98 14.48
C ALA A 560 -22.25 -30.29 14.03
N THR A 561 -22.47 -31.26 14.94
CA THR A 561 -22.98 -32.59 14.60
C THR A 561 -24.37 -32.50 13.96
N GLY A 562 -24.54 -33.22 12.87
CA GLY A 562 -25.83 -33.43 12.22
C GLY A 562 -25.91 -32.78 10.84
N THR A 563 -27.14 -32.63 10.36
CA THR A 563 -27.41 -32.19 9.00
C THR A 563 -27.23 -30.68 8.86
N TRP A 564 -26.42 -30.28 7.87
CA TRP A 564 -26.33 -28.91 7.36
C TRP A 564 -26.99 -28.87 6.01
N THR A 565 -27.96 -27.96 5.83
CA THR A 565 -28.74 -27.85 4.59
C THR A 565 -28.48 -26.52 3.93
N LEU A 566 -27.87 -26.55 2.73
CA LEU A 566 -27.77 -25.41 1.84
C LEU A 566 -29.00 -25.40 0.92
N GLN A 567 -29.72 -24.28 0.87
CA GLN A 567 -30.83 -24.07 -0.04
C GLN A 567 -30.47 -22.95 -1.03
N VAL A 568 -30.64 -23.22 -2.32
CA VAL A 568 -30.43 -22.25 -3.41
C VAL A 568 -31.77 -22.04 -4.12
N VAL A 569 -32.24 -20.80 -4.16
CA VAL A 569 -33.50 -20.41 -4.81
C VAL A 569 -33.18 -19.45 -5.94
N ASP A 570 -33.67 -19.74 -7.14
CA ASP A 570 -33.75 -18.77 -8.23
C ASP A 570 -35.10 -18.03 -8.15
N GLY A 571 -35.02 -16.72 -7.95
CA GLY A 571 -36.18 -15.84 -7.78
C GLY A 571 -36.75 -15.25 -9.07
N ALA A 572 -36.06 -15.40 -10.21
CA ALA A 572 -36.50 -14.88 -11.50
C ALA A 572 -36.75 -16.01 -12.50
N ALA A 573 -37.32 -15.67 -13.65
CA ALA A 573 -37.63 -16.63 -14.70
C ALA A 573 -36.67 -16.45 -15.88
N GLN A 574 -36.42 -17.53 -16.62
CA GLN A 574 -35.62 -17.60 -17.87
C GLN A 574 -34.12 -17.84 -17.68
N ASP A 575 -33.68 -18.02 -16.45
CA ASP A 575 -32.30 -18.32 -16.12
C ASP A 575 -32.19 -19.75 -15.58
N ASP A 576 -31.15 -20.45 -16.00
CA ASP A 576 -30.95 -21.86 -15.63
C ASP A 576 -29.54 -22.02 -15.06
N GLY A 577 -29.39 -22.96 -14.13
CA GLY A 577 -28.08 -23.31 -13.60
C GLY A 577 -28.06 -24.53 -12.71
N GLN A 578 -26.93 -24.72 -12.05
CA GLN A 578 -26.70 -25.83 -11.15
C GLN A 578 -25.77 -25.42 -10.01
N LEU A 579 -26.06 -25.92 -8.81
CA LEU A 579 -25.09 -26.00 -7.74
C LEU A 579 -24.10 -27.11 -8.10
N VAL A 580 -22.88 -26.75 -8.48
CA VAL A 580 -21.84 -27.72 -8.89
C VAL A 580 -21.25 -28.40 -7.67
N SER A 581 -20.83 -27.61 -6.69
CA SER A 581 -20.34 -28.11 -5.41
C SER A 581 -20.43 -27.05 -4.30
N TRP A 582 -20.37 -27.49 -3.05
CA TRP A 582 -20.12 -26.61 -1.93
C TRP A 582 -19.36 -27.34 -0.81
N SER A 583 -18.68 -26.57 0.04
CA SER A 583 -18.04 -27.11 1.24
C SER A 583 -18.39 -26.30 2.48
N LEU A 584 -18.46 -27.00 3.60
CA LEU A 584 -18.62 -26.48 4.95
C LEU A 584 -17.30 -26.67 5.69
N THR A 585 -16.68 -25.58 6.14
CA THR A 585 -15.52 -25.63 7.03
C THR A 585 -15.91 -25.07 8.38
N ALA A 586 -15.85 -25.88 9.43
CA ALA A 586 -16.03 -25.42 10.80
C ALA A 586 -14.68 -25.16 11.45
N THR A 587 -14.57 -24.05 12.18
CA THR A 587 -13.47 -23.80 13.11
C THR A 587 -13.95 -24.14 14.53
N SER A 588 -13.08 -24.74 15.34
CA SER A 588 -13.34 -25.06 16.74
C SER A 588 -12.05 -25.13 17.54
N ARG A 589 -12.16 -25.00 18.87
CA ARG A 589 -11.07 -25.18 19.83
C ARG A 589 -11.22 -26.44 20.65
#